data_AF-A0A4S9HVN5-F1
#
_entry.id   AF-A0A4S9HVN5-F1
#
_cell.length_a   1.000
_cell.length_b   1.000
_cell.length_c   1.000
_cell.angle_alpha   90.00
_cell.angle_beta   90.00
_cell.angle_gamma   90.00
#
_symmetry.space_group_name_H-M   'P 1'
#
loop_
_entity.id
_entity.type
_entity.pdbx_description
1 polymer ?
#
loop_
_entity_poly.entity_id
_entity_poly.type
_entity_poly.pdbx_seq_one_letter_code
_entity_poly.pdbx_strand_id
1 'polypeptide(L)'
;NVPHVFSQPNTSLHLIFSASGLFDSTIAHLIPRMKIVLCSLFLAALSYRVDAKLHNSAVCVTGRTEAPIGGTGWSVSYNWQKNYEIDLKATECACGYYKQRNTGDNQWDKCEDCTYDGLQCNSAGWHIGGDEMNYYCTKKCSAQGSEAN
;
A
#
# COMPACT_ATOMS: atom_id res chain seq x y z
N ASN A 1 39.14 -1.72 0.10
CA ASN A 1 39.91 -1.98 1.33
C ASN A 1 39.05 -1.53 2.51
N VAL A 2 38.67 -2.49 3.36
CA VAL A 2 37.91 -2.54 4.64
C VAL A 2 37.94 -1.23 5.50
N PRO A 3 36.98 -0.93 6.44
CA PRO A 3 36.30 -1.95 7.25
C PRO A 3 34.83 -1.77 7.74
N HIS A 4 34.32 -2.93 8.18
CA HIS A 4 33.25 -3.14 9.16
C HIS A 4 33.65 -2.61 10.55
N VAL A 5 32.68 -2.28 11.41
CA VAL A 5 32.45 -2.83 12.77
C VAL A 5 31.54 -1.90 13.62
N PHE A 6 30.40 -2.47 14.01
CA PHE A 6 29.72 -2.47 15.32
C PHE A 6 30.06 -1.40 16.38
N SER A 7 29.03 -0.74 16.93
CA SER A 7 28.90 -0.55 18.38
C SER A 7 27.49 -0.11 18.78
N GLN A 8 26.96 -0.75 19.83
CA GLN A 8 25.76 -0.38 20.58
C GLN A 8 25.96 0.93 21.36
N PRO A 9 24.88 1.54 21.88
CA PRO A 9 24.80 1.73 23.33
C PRO A 9 23.43 1.27 23.88
N ASN A 10 23.41 0.36 24.86
CA ASN A 10 23.48 0.59 26.31
C ASN A 10 22.35 1.47 26.87
N THR A 11 21.36 0.82 27.51
CA THR A 11 20.76 1.32 28.76
C THR A 11 20.37 0.13 29.64
N SER A 12 21.10 0.01 30.74
CA SER A 12 20.88 -0.91 31.86
C SER A 12 19.55 -0.64 32.56
N LEU A 13 18.90 -1.69 33.05
CA LEU A 13 18.20 -1.60 34.34
C LEU A 13 18.33 -2.93 35.08
N HIS A 14 19.05 -2.86 36.20
CA HIS A 14 19.23 -3.92 37.17
C HIS A 14 17.91 -4.28 37.84
N LEU A 15 17.64 -5.57 38.02
CA LEU A 15 16.85 -6.05 39.14
C LEU A 15 17.42 -7.40 39.59
N ILE A 16 18.05 -7.33 40.77
CA ILE A 16 18.60 -8.44 41.53
C ILE A 16 17.43 -9.06 42.30
N PHE A 17 17.24 -10.38 42.20
CA PHE A 17 16.57 -11.14 43.26
C PHE A 17 17.38 -12.40 43.56
N SER A 18 18.10 -12.32 44.68
CA SER A 18 18.70 -13.43 45.39
C SER A 18 17.62 -14.08 46.26
N ALA A 19 17.36 -15.36 46.10
CA ALA A 19 16.77 -16.19 47.14
C ALA A 19 17.26 -17.64 46.97
N SER A 20 18.23 -17.97 47.80
CA SER A 20 18.70 -19.32 48.08
C SER A 20 17.59 -20.18 48.71
N GLY A 21 17.37 -21.38 48.17
CA GLY A 21 16.49 -22.40 48.73
C GLY A 21 16.89 -23.77 48.21
N LEU A 22 17.53 -24.54 49.08
CA LEU A 22 18.01 -25.91 48.93
C LEU A 22 16.90 -26.85 48.43
N PHE A 23 17.18 -27.76 47.48
CA PHE A 23 16.80 -29.17 47.55
C PHE A 23 17.65 -29.99 46.57
N ASP A 24 18.28 -31.01 47.13
CA ASP A 24 19.21 -31.96 46.53
C ASP A 24 18.45 -33.13 45.87
N SER A 25 19.00 -33.58 44.74
CA SER A 25 18.92 -34.89 44.08
C SER A 25 17.59 -35.61 43.82
N THR A 26 17.55 -36.20 42.61
CA THR A 26 16.67 -37.28 42.14
C THR A 26 15.20 -36.97 41.91
N ILE A 27 14.83 -36.72 40.65
CA ILE A 27 13.93 -37.55 39.82
C ILE A 27 13.72 -36.79 38.51
N ALA A 28 14.63 -37.03 37.57
CA ALA A 28 14.26 -37.09 36.16
C ALA A 28 13.22 -38.21 36.01
N HIS A 29 12.32 -38.07 35.04
CA HIS A 29 11.09 -38.85 34.80
C HIS A 29 9.85 -38.28 35.52
N LEU A 30 9.20 -37.31 34.88
CA LEU A 30 7.77 -37.37 34.49
C LEU A 30 7.34 -36.03 33.84
N ILE A 31 7.73 -35.84 32.59
CA ILE A 31 7.06 -34.95 31.61
C ILE A 31 5.91 -35.80 31.00
N PRO A 32 4.72 -35.32 30.54
CA PRO A 32 4.21 -33.94 30.32
C PRO A 32 2.71 -33.72 30.68
N ARG A 33 2.30 -32.65 31.37
CA ARG A 33 0.89 -32.18 31.29
C ARG A 33 0.68 -30.66 31.29
N MET A 34 1.75 -29.88 31.14
CA MET A 34 1.67 -28.42 31.24
C MET A 34 2.30 -27.70 30.04
N LYS A 35 2.00 -28.17 28.83
CA LYS A 35 2.38 -27.47 27.58
C LYS A 35 1.24 -27.31 26.57
N ILE A 36 0.12 -28.01 26.76
CA ILE A 36 -0.98 -28.04 25.77
C ILE A 36 -1.95 -26.85 25.94
N VAL A 37 -2.06 -26.27 27.15
CA VAL A 37 -3.04 -25.20 27.40
C VAL A 37 -2.57 -23.81 26.93
N LEU A 38 -1.27 -23.63 26.66
CA LEU A 38 -0.72 -22.38 26.12
C LEU A 38 -0.76 -22.29 24.57
N CYS A 39 -1.31 -23.31 23.89
CA CYS A 39 -1.38 -23.33 22.42
C CYS A 39 -2.72 -22.79 21.87
N SER A 40 -3.62 -22.32 22.74
CA SER A 40 -4.98 -21.88 22.38
C SER A 40 -5.11 -20.38 22.08
N LEU A 41 -4.02 -19.64 21.96
CA LEU A 41 -4.03 -18.31 21.34
C LEU A 41 -3.92 -18.50 19.82
N PHE A 42 -5.01 -18.97 19.20
CA PHE A 42 -5.19 -18.87 17.76
C PHE A 42 -5.13 -17.38 17.39
N LEU A 43 -4.01 -16.95 16.80
CA LEU A 43 -3.89 -15.67 16.13
C LEU A 43 -4.98 -15.61 15.06
N ALA A 44 -6.05 -14.87 15.32
CA ALA A 44 -6.96 -14.44 14.27
C ALA A 44 -6.17 -13.50 13.34
N ALA A 45 -5.59 -14.05 12.28
CA ALA A 45 -4.97 -13.28 11.22
C ALA A 45 -6.09 -12.48 10.53
N LEU A 46 -6.22 -11.20 10.88
CA LEU A 46 -7.05 -10.25 10.14
C LEU A 46 -6.40 -10.05 8.77
N SER A 47 -6.79 -10.86 7.79
CA SER A 47 -6.51 -10.58 6.39
C SER A 47 -7.38 -9.41 5.95
N TYR A 48 -6.86 -8.19 6.09
CA TYR A 48 -7.45 -6.99 5.48
C TYR A 48 -7.38 -7.17 3.96
N ARG A 49 -8.53 -7.40 3.33
CA ARG A 49 -8.65 -7.30 1.88
C ARG A 49 -8.78 -5.82 1.56
N VAL A 50 -7.71 -5.23 1.04
CA VAL A 50 -7.83 -3.94 0.37
C VAL A 50 -8.36 -4.26 -1.02
N ASP A 51 -9.62 -3.91 -1.28
CA ASP A 51 -10.20 -4.01 -2.61
C ASP A 51 -9.60 -2.86 -3.43
N ALA A 52 -8.65 -3.19 -4.29
CA ALA A 52 -8.09 -2.21 -5.21
C ALA A 52 -9.12 -1.94 -6.31
N LYS A 53 -9.54 -0.68 -6.44
CA LYS A 53 -10.32 -0.27 -7.61
C LYS A 53 -9.38 -0.27 -8.83
N LEU A 54 -9.40 -1.37 -9.56
CA LEU A 54 -8.58 -1.59 -10.74
C LEU A 54 -9.21 -0.94 -11.97
N HIS A 55 -8.35 -0.50 -12.87
CA HIS A 55 -8.68 0.22 -14.09
C HIS A 55 -7.85 -0.32 -15.25
N ASN A 56 -8.40 -0.24 -16.46
CA ASN A 56 -7.67 -0.61 -17.68
C ASN A 56 -7.07 0.61 -18.39
N SER A 57 -7.47 1.81 -17.98
CA SER A 57 -6.98 3.06 -18.55
C SER A 57 -6.87 4.14 -17.48
N ALA A 58 -5.86 5.01 -17.59
CA ALA A 58 -5.78 6.21 -16.76
C ALA A 58 -4.98 7.34 -17.38
N VAL A 59 -5.31 8.56 -16.96
CA VAL A 59 -4.70 9.82 -17.37
C VAL A 59 -4.34 10.67 -16.17
N CYS A 60 -3.24 11.44 -16.28
CA CYS A 60 -2.99 12.56 -15.40
C CYS A 60 -3.73 13.79 -15.93
N VAL A 61 -4.27 14.59 -15.02
CA VAL A 61 -5.11 15.73 -15.40
C VAL A 61 -4.67 17.02 -14.72
N THR A 62 -4.96 18.13 -15.38
CA THR A 62 -4.74 19.49 -14.91
C THR A 62 -5.98 20.35 -15.15
N GLY A 63 -5.97 21.58 -14.62
CA GLY A 63 -7.07 22.53 -14.79
C GLY A 63 -8.39 22.04 -14.22
N ARG A 64 -8.37 21.21 -13.16
CA ARG A 64 -9.61 20.62 -12.64
C ARG A 64 -10.52 21.72 -12.09
N THR A 65 -11.72 21.80 -12.66
CA THR A 65 -12.82 22.63 -12.17
C THR A 65 -14.05 21.75 -12.00
N GLU A 66 -14.85 22.07 -10.99
CA GLU A 66 -16.15 21.43 -10.78
C GLU A 66 -17.22 22.51 -10.87
N ALA A 67 -18.15 22.35 -11.80
CA ALA A 67 -19.25 23.28 -12.00
C ALA A 67 -20.58 22.54 -11.86
N PRO A 68 -21.57 23.12 -11.16
CA PRO A 68 -22.90 22.52 -11.12
C PRO A 68 -23.53 22.59 -12.51
N ILE A 69 -24.10 21.47 -12.94
CA ILE A 69 -24.87 21.32 -14.17
C ILE A 69 -26.27 20.85 -13.83
N GLY A 70 -27.25 21.52 -14.42
CA GLY A 70 -28.67 21.21 -14.27
C GLY A 70 -29.32 21.87 -13.05
N GLY A 71 -30.49 22.46 -13.27
CA GLY A 71 -31.45 22.88 -12.25
C GLY A 71 -30.95 23.79 -11.11
N THR A 72 -31.84 24.03 -10.16
CA THR A 72 -31.48 24.56 -8.84
C THR A 72 -30.96 23.43 -7.95
N GLY A 73 -30.28 23.73 -6.84
CA GLY A 73 -29.70 22.71 -5.93
C GLY A 73 -30.67 21.65 -5.37
N TRP A 74 -31.98 21.83 -5.55
CA TRP A 74 -33.04 20.89 -5.16
C TRP A 74 -33.59 20.05 -6.32
N SER A 75 -33.10 20.27 -7.54
CA SER A 75 -33.56 19.55 -8.73
C SER A 75 -32.93 18.17 -8.80
N VAL A 76 -33.71 17.17 -9.23
CA VAL A 76 -33.20 15.82 -9.55
C VAL A 76 -32.14 15.82 -10.66
N SER A 77 -32.09 16.90 -11.44
CA SER A 77 -31.10 17.14 -12.48
C SER A 77 -29.85 17.88 -12.00
N TYR A 78 -29.78 18.29 -10.72
CA TYR A 78 -28.61 18.96 -10.16
C TYR A 78 -27.47 17.96 -10.00
N ASN A 79 -26.45 18.12 -10.85
CA ASN A 79 -25.27 17.27 -10.90
C ASN A 79 -24.00 18.14 -10.98
N TRP A 80 -22.83 17.53 -10.91
CA TRP A 80 -21.54 18.22 -11.00
C TRP A 80 -20.76 17.74 -12.22
N GLN A 81 -20.37 18.65 -13.10
CA GLN A 81 -19.46 18.34 -14.20
C GLN A 81 -18.03 18.48 -13.67
N LYS A 82 -17.24 17.43 -13.84
CA LYS A 82 -15.79 17.55 -13.75
C LYS A 82 -15.29 18.04 -15.10
N ASN A 83 -14.62 19.18 -15.11
CA ASN A 83 -13.92 19.69 -16.28
C ASN A 83 -12.43 19.65 -15.99
N TYR A 84 -11.66 19.05 -16.89
CA TYR A 84 -10.22 18.90 -16.74
C TYR A 84 -9.58 18.74 -18.11
N GLU A 85 -8.29 19.04 -18.17
CA GLU A 85 -7.46 18.80 -19.34
C GLU A 85 -6.55 17.60 -19.06
N ILE A 86 -6.29 16.79 -20.09
CA ILE A 86 -5.33 15.69 -19.99
C ILE A 86 -3.92 16.27 -20.11
N ASP A 87 -3.10 16.04 -19.08
CA ASP A 87 -1.68 16.36 -19.11
C ASP A 87 -0.91 15.19 -19.72
N LEU A 88 -0.65 15.25 -21.03
CA LEU A 88 0.02 14.19 -21.78
C LEU A 88 1.40 13.86 -21.21
N LYS A 89 2.17 14.89 -20.84
CA LYS A 89 3.54 14.72 -20.33
C LYS A 89 3.54 14.06 -18.96
N ALA A 90 2.65 14.49 -18.08
CA ALA A 90 2.50 13.85 -16.78
C ALA A 90 1.96 12.42 -16.91
N THR A 91 1.06 12.18 -17.87
CA THR A 91 0.50 10.85 -18.15
C THR A 91 1.57 9.88 -18.65
N GLU A 92 2.41 10.30 -19.60
CA GLU A 92 3.56 9.51 -20.07
C GLU A 92 4.50 9.17 -18.91
N CYS A 93 4.84 10.17 -18.08
CA CYS A 93 5.67 10.01 -16.89
C CYS A 93 5.08 8.98 -15.91
N ALA A 94 3.80 9.11 -15.58
CA ALA A 94 3.13 8.22 -14.62
C ALA A 94 3.02 6.80 -15.18
N CYS A 95 2.72 6.66 -16.47
CA CYS A 95 2.69 5.36 -17.15
C CYS A 95 4.08 4.70 -17.14
N GLY A 96 5.15 5.49 -17.33
CA GLY A 96 6.52 5.02 -17.22
C GLY A 96 6.86 4.45 -15.84
N TYR A 97 6.37 5.06 -14.76
CA TYR A 97 6.49 4.51 -13.41
C TYR A 97 5.68 3.23 -13.22
N TYR A 98 4.44 3.21 -13.70
CA TYR A 98 3.55 2.05 -13.61
C TYR A 98 4.11 0.83 -14.34
N LYS A 99 4.68 1.02 -15.53
CA LYS A 99 5.33 -0.04 -16.30
C LYS A 99 6.53 -0.67 -15.57
N GLN A 100 7.21 0.09 -14.73
CA GLN A 100 8.35 -0.36 -13.93
C GLN A 100 7.95 -0.84 -12.53
N ARG A 101 6.65 -0.86 -12.24
CA ARG A 101 6.14 -1.12 -10.91
C ARG A 101 6.34 -2.58 -10.52
N ASN A 102 6.87 -2.78 -9.31
CA ASN A 102 7.05 -4.10 -8.70
C ASN A 102 7.17 -3.95 -7.16
N THR A 103 6.04 -3.92 -6.44
CA THR A 103 6.04 -3.72 -4.97
C THR A 103 5.52 -4.91 -4.15
N GLY A 104 5.21 -6.01 -4.81
CA GLY A 104 4.55 -7.16 -4.20
C GLY A 104 4.09 -8.12 -5.28
N ASP A 105 3.19 -9.04 -4.94
CA ASP A 105 2.75 -10.12 -5.82
C ASP A 105 1.27 -10.04 -6.22
N ASN A 106 0.56 -8.97 -5.84
CA ASN A 106 -0.82 -8.76 -6.27
C ASN A 106 -0.88 -8.18 -7.69
N GLN A 107 -2.05 -8.24 -8.31
CA GLN A 107 -2.28 -7.74 -9.67
C GLN A 107 -1.87 -6.26 -9.84
N TRP A 108 -2.21 -5.39 -8.89
CA TRP A 108 -1.85 -3.96 -8.89
C TRP A 108 -0.42 -3.65 -8.41
N ASP A 109 0.34 -4.66 -7.99
CA ASP A 109 1.74 -4.48 -7.58
C ASP A 109 2.70 -4.46 -8.77
N LYS A 110 2.24 -4.90 -9.95
CA LYS A 110 3.00 -4.98 -11.20
C LYS A 110 2.13 -4.47 -12.33
N CYS A 111 2.73 -3.93 -13.39
CA CYS A 111 2.00 -3.65 -14.63
C CYS A 111 2.86 -3.96 -15.85
N GLU A 112 3.02 -5.25 -16.14
CA GLU A 112 3.87 -5.75 -17.22
C GLU A 112 3.30 -5.38 -18.61
N ASP A 113 1.99 -5.15 -18.69
CA ASP A 113 1.26 -4.80 -19.91
C ASP A 113 0.96 -3.30 -20.03
N CYS A 114 1.42 -2.46 -19.08
CA CYS A 114 1.21 -1.02 -19.14
C CYS A 114 1.87 -0.39 -20.36
N THR A 115 1.09 0.34 -21.16
CA THR A 115 1.56 1.04 -22.35
C THR A 115 0.94 2.44 -22.46
N TYR A 116 1.78 3.42 -22.78
CA TYR A 116 1.31 4.76 -23.11
C TYR A 116 1.01 4.83 -24.60
N ASP A 117 -0.20 5.28 -24.97
CA ASP A 117 -0.65 5.33 -26.37
C ASP A 117 -0.55 6.71 -27.03
N GLY A 118 0.03 7.70 -26.32
CA GLY A 118 0.07 9.10 -26.74
C GLY A 118 -1.05 9.96 -26.12
N LEU A 119 -1.99 9.35 -25.39
CA LEU A 119 -3.05 10.03 -24.64
C LEU A 119 -3.14 9.52 -23.20
N GLN A 120 -3.24 8.21 -23.02
CA GLN A 120 -3.51 7.54 -21.76
C GLN A 120 -2.57 6.37 -21.52
N CYS A 121 -2.47 5.96 -20.25
CA CYS A 121 -1.81 4.71 -19.88
C CYS A 121 -2.84 3.57 -19.92
N ASN A 122 -2.57 2.52 -20.70
CA ASN A 122 -3.45 1.37 -20.85
C ASN A 122 -2.86 0.12 -20.23
N SER A 123 -3.70 -0.73 -19.65
CA SER A 123 -3.39 -2.08 -19.17
C SER A 123 -4.57 -3.00 -19.49
N ALA A 124 -4.37 -3.94 -20.42
CA ALA A 124 -5.39 -4.91 -20.79
C ALA A 124 -5.77 -5.84 -19.62
N GLY A 125 -4.82 -6.09 -18.72
CA GLY A 125 -4.97 -6.92 -17.53
C GLY A 125 -5.49 -6.17 -16.30
N TRP A 126 -5.95 -4.92 -16.42
CA TRP A 126 -6.51 -4.15 -15.28
C TRP A 126 -5.53 -4.01 -14.11
N HIS A 127 -4.29 -3.61 -14.37
CA HIS A 127 -3.26 -3.48 -13.34
C HIS A 127 -3.19 -2.08 -12.70
N ILE A 128 -3.97 -1.11 -13.20
CA ILE A 128 -3.88 0.29 -12.79
C ILE A 128 -4.80 0.54 -11.57
N GLY A 129 -4.22 0.87 -10.42
CA GLY A 129 -4.95 1.36 -9.25
C GLY A 129 -5.21 2.87 -9.32
N GLY A 130 -6.44 3.30 -8.99
CA GLY A 130 -6.83 4.71 -9.04
C GLY A 130 -6.03 5.61 -8.08
N ASP A 131 -5.87 5.18 -6.83
CA ASP A 131 -5.13 5.95 -5.81
C ASP A 131 -3.63 6.00 -6.13
N GLU A 132 -3.07 4.88 -6.58
CA GLU A 132 -1.67 4.80 -7.02
C GLU A 132 -1.42 5.67 -8.25
N MET A 133 -2.34 5.70 -9.22
CA MET A 133 -2.21 6.60 -10.37
C MET A 133 -2.23 8.06 -9.93
N ASN A 134 -3.14 8.43 -9.02
CA ASN A 134 -3.16 9.78 -8.47
C ASN A 134 -1.86 10.13 -7.74
N TYR A 135 -1.25 9.18 -7.02
CA TYR A 135 0.05 9.35 -6.39
C TYR A 135 1.14 9.66 -7.43
N TYR A 136 1.25 8.87 -8.51
CA TYR A 136 2.27 9.12 -9.54
C TYR A 136 2.04 10.46 -10.23
N CYS A 137 0.79 10.74 -10.64
CA CYS A 137 0.43 12.00 -11.28
C CYS A 137 0.79 13.20 -10.40
N THR A 138 0.38 13.21 -9.13
CA THR A 138 0.54 14.39 -8.25
C THR A 138 1.90 14.49 -7.57
N LYS A 139 2.50 13.38 -7.17
CA LYS A 139 3.74 13.37 -6.37
C LYS A 139 4.99 13.12 -7.19
N LYS A 140 4.89 12.49 -8.35
CA LYS A 140 6.05 12.15 -9.19
C LYS A 140 6.09 12.91 -10.52
N CYS A 141 4.92 13.24 -11.06
CA CYS A 141 4.80 13.82 -12.40
C CYS A 141 4.17 15.22 -12.42
N SER A 142 3.98 15.84 -11.25
CA SER A 142 3.56 17.25 -11.08
C SER A 142 2.21 17.64 -11.73
N ALA A 143 1.32 16.68 -11.98
CA ALA A 143 -0.06 16.95 -12.36
C ALA A 143 -0.92 17.34 -11.16
N GLN A 144 -2.10 17.93 -11.43
CA GLN A 144 -3.06 18.31 -10.40
C GLN A 144 -3.84 17.11 -9.84
N GLY A 145 -3.98 16.03 -10.63
CA GLY A 145 -4.65 14.80 -10.23
C GLY A 145 -4.60 13.72 -11.31
N SER A 146 -5.45 12.70 -11.17
CA SER A 146 -5.65 11.66 -12.18
C SER A 146 -7.14 11.34 -12.39
N GLU A 147 -7.45 10.70 -13.50
CA GLU A 147 -8.73 10.05 -13.78
C GLU A 147 -8.43 8.64 -14.31
N ALA A 148 -9.12 7.62 -13.80
CA ALA A 148 -8.91 6.23 -14.15
C ALA A 148 -10.27 5.57 -14.44
N ASN A 149 -10.30 4.72 -15.46
CA ASN A 149 -11.48 4.01 -15.93
C ASN A 149 -11.16 2.54 -16.13
#